data_AF-A0A1V5W344-F1
#
_entry.id   AF-A0A1V5W344-F1
#
_cell.length_a   1.000
_cell.length_b   1.000
_cell.length_c   1.000
_cell.angle_alpha   90.00
_cell.angle_beta   90.00
_cell.angle_gamma   90.00
#
_symmetry.space_group_name_H-M   'P 1'
#
loop_
_entity.id
_entity.type
_entity.pdbx_description
1 polymer ?
#
loop_
_entity_poly.entity_id
_entity_poly.type
_entity_poly.pdbx_seq_one_letter_code
_entity_poly.pdbx_strand_id
1 'polypeptide(L)'
;MSFLKKYKFDPEMSLKHFISSSYLKDSNEFLWMVEHLKDSEFMNSMSFRCKVFTLILFSVECSLKSLVISSSTYTQKAEILYTKNKSHDVVKLFKNVQQQLYGKIKFINKNELKLLEDAHKLGVNVRYNIDVNYISFYSSFIEKIYGTDLLESTVGGEWLVDFWGLSKKLFTIADKSHKRYLSKYSMLTGVHIENHDKRINEFAINIGLKK
;
A
#
# COMPACT_ATOMS: atom_id res chain seq x y z
N MET A 1 6.47 -28.10 -32.03
CA MET A 1 7.28 -26.87 -32.16
C MET A 1 7.17 -26.07 -30.87
N SER A 2 8.33 -25.78 -30.29
CA SER A 2 8.59 -25.18 -28.97
C SER A 2 7.85 -23.85 -28.70
N PHE A 3 6.77 -23.89 -27.92
CA PHE A 3 6.12 -22.69 -27.34
C PHE A 3 6.60 -22.36 -25.93
N LEU A 4 7.42 -23.21 -25.31
CA LEU A 4 8.13 -22.90 -24.08
C LEU A 4 9.37 -22.08 -24.43
N LYS A 5 9.14 -20.80 -24.77
CA LYS A 5 10.17 -19.77 -24.61
C LYS A 5 10.71 -19.96 -23.19
N LYS A 6 11.97 -20.38 -23.12
CA LYS A 6 12.71 -20.74 -21.91
C LYS A 6 12.58 -19.60 -20.89
N TYR A 7 11.57 -19.66 -20.02
CA TYR A 7 11.43 -18.71 -18.92
C TYR A 7 12.64 -18.95 -18.05
N LYS A 8 13.61 -18.02 -18.10
CA LYS A 8 14.80 -18.09 -17.27
C LYS A 8 14.35 -17.83 -15.84
N PHE A 9 14.22 -18.89 -15.07
CA PHE A 9 13.98 -18.80 -13.64
C PHE A 9 15.10 -17.99 -12.99
N ASP A 10 14.70 -17.19 -12.01
CA ASP A 10 15.56 -16.28 -11.31
C ASP A 10 15.09 -16.19 -9.86
N PRO A 11 15.87 -16.71 -8.89
CA PRO A 11 15.45 -16.74 -7.50
C PRO A 11 15.16 -15.36 -6.92
N GLU A 12 15.95 -14.35 -7.30
CA GLU A 12 15.81 -12.99 -6.78
C GLU A 12 14.54 -12.33 -7.30
N MET A 13 14.28 -12.44 -8.60
CA MET A 13 13.06 -11.90 -9.20
C MET A 13 11.82 -12.66 -8.76
N SER A 14 11.94 -13.97 -8.53
CA SER A 14 10.87 -14.79 -7.96
C SER A 14 10.55 -14.40 -6.51
N LEU A 15 11.56 -14.10 -5.70
CA LEU A 15 11.36 -13.54 -4.35
C LEU A 15 10.69 -12.16 -4.41
N LYS A 16 11.11 -11.27 -5.31
CA LYS A 16 10.43 -9.97 -5.51
C LYS A 16 8.98 -10.14 -5.93
N HIS A 17 8.69 -11.09 -6.83
CA HIS A 17 7.33 -11.46 -7.19
C HIS A 17 6.53 -11.86 -5.95
N PHE A 18 7.05 -12.78 -5.14
CA PHE A 18 6.42 -13.21 -3.89
C PHE A 18 6.07 -12.01 -2.99
N ILE A 19 7.06 -11.18 -2.62
CA ILE A 19 6.84 -10.05 -1.69
C ILE A 19 5.87 -9.02 -2.29
N SER A 20 6.04 -8.64 -3.56
CA SER A 20 5.16 -7.68 -4.24
C SER A 20 3.72 -8.20 -4.36
N SER A 21 3.54 -9.50 -4.61
CA SER A 21 2.22 -10.13 -4.68
C SER A 21 1.52 -10.17 -3.32
N SER A 22 2.26 -10.42 -2.23
CA SER A 22 1.71 -10.39 -0.87
C SER A 22 1.15 -9.01 -0.53
N TYR A 23 1.92 -7.94 -0.76
CA TYR A 23 1.42 -6.58 -0.55
C TYR A 23 0.22 -6.22 -1.45
N LEU A 24 0.18 -6.70 -2.70
CA LEU A 24 -1.00 -6.49 -3.56
C LEU A 24 -2.24 -7.18 -3.01
N LYS A 25 -2.08 -8.41 -2.53
CA LYS A 25 -3.17 -9.17 -1.92
C LYS A 25 -3.72 -8.44 -0.71
N ASP A 26 -2.85 -8.03 0.22
CA ASP A 26 -3.25 -7.26 1.40
C ASP A 26 -3.98 -5.96 1.02
N SER A 27 -3.45 -5.21 0.05
CA SER A 27 -4.09 -3.98 -0.45
C SER A 27 -5.50 -4.24 -0.99
N ASN A 28 -5.68 -5.32 -1.76
CA ASN A 28 -6.98 -5.68 -2.29
C ASN A 28 -7.95 -6.13 -1.18
N GLU A 29 -7.48 -6.87 -0.19
CA GLU A 29 -8.28 -7.29 0.97
C GLU A 29 -8.77 -6.07 1.77
N PHE A 30 -7.92 -5.06 1.97
CA PHE A 30 -8.32 -3.79 2.59
C PHE A 30 -9.39 -3.04 1.78
N LEU A 31 -9.22 -2.95 0.46
CA LEU A 31 -10.24 -2.34 -0.42
C LEU A 31 -11.56 -3.11 -0.38
N TRP A 32 -11.50 -4.43 -0.38
CA TRP A 32 -12.68 -5.29 -0.28
C TRP A 32 -13.42 -5.08 1.03
N MET A 33 -12.71 -4.97 2.16
CA MET A 33 -13.33 -4.62 3.45
C MET A 33 -14.01 -3.25 3.40
N VAL A 34 -13.37 -2.24 2.82
CA VAL A 34 -13.97 -0.89 2.68
C VAL A 34 -15.25 -0.94 1.83
N GLU A 35 -15.25 -1.71 0.73
CA GLU A 35 -16.43 -1.87 -0.13
C GLU A 35 -17.65 -2.42 0.64
N HIS A 36 -17.42 -3.31 1.63
CA HIS A 36 -18.49 -3.87 2.46
C HIS A 36 -18.95 -2.95 3.60
N LEU A 37 -18.12 -1.98 3.99
CA LEU A 37 -18.39 -1.09 5.13
C LEU A 37 -18.94 0.28 4.71
N LYS A 38 -18.72 0.70 3.45
CA LYS A 38 -19.02 2.06 2.98
C LYS A 38 -20.50 2.45 3.07
N ASP A 39 -21.40 1.47 2.97
CA ASP A 39 -22.87 1.68 3.00
C ASP A 39 -23.47 1.38 4.38
N SER A 40 -22.63 1.14 5.40
CA SER A 40 -23.07 0.85 6.76
C SER A 40 -23.68 2.09 7.43
N GLU A 41 -24.74 1.90 8.22
CA GLU A 41 -25.30 2.94 9.09
C GLU A 41 -24.27 3.53 10.08
N PHE A 42 -23.25 2.74 10.44
CA PHE A 42 -22.17 3.17 11.32
C PHE A 42 -21.27 4.24 10.68
N MET A 43 -21.35 4.47 9.36
CA MET A 43 -20.64 5.55 8.69
C MET A 43 -21.09 6.95 9.16
N ASN A 44 -22.17 7.06 9.93
CA ASN A 44 -22.52 8.31 10.62
C ASN A 44 -21.61 8.60 11.83
N SER A 45 -20.88 7.61 12.34
CA SER A 45 -19.95 7.77 13.46
C SER A 45 -18.55 8.15 12.98
N MET A 46 -18.01 9.25 13.49
CA MET A 46 -16.63 9.68 13.23
C MET A 46 -15.61 8.58 13.56
N SER A 47 -15.78 7.93 14.72
CA SER A 47 -14.92 6.82 15.15
C SER A 47 -14.93 5.64 14.16
N PHE A 48 -16.06 5.39 13.51
CA PHE A 48 -16.16 4.35 12.49
C PHE A 48 -15.52 4.79 11.17
N ARG A 49 -15.75 6.05 10.75
CA ARG A 49 -15.06 6.63 9.58
C ARG A 49 -13.53 6.57 9.73
N CYS A 50 -12.99 6.86 10.92
CA CYS A 50 -11.55 6.74 11.18
C CYS A 50 -11.02 5.30 11.03
N LYS A 51 -11.83 4.29 11.36
CA LYS A 51 -11.47 2.87 11.13
C LYS A 51 -11.47 2.55 9.64
N VAL A 52 -12.49 2.99 8.90
CA VAL A 52 -12.54 2.84 7.43
C VAL A 52 -11.37 3.57 6.76
N PHE A 53 -11.08 4.79 7.19
CA PHE A 53 -9.89 5.54 6.78
C PHE A 53 -8.60 4.74 6.97
N THR A 54 -8.44 4.11 8.14
CA THR A 54 -7.25 3.30 8.43
C THR A 54 -7.11 2.12 7.47
N LEU A 55 -8.21 1.47 7.09
CA LEU A 55 -8.21 0.42 6.07
C LEU A 55 -7.77 0.96 4.69
N ILE A 56 -8.30 2.13 4.30
CA ILE A 56 -7.91 2.78 3.04
C ILE A 56 -6.42 3.13 3.06
N LEU A 57 -5.91 3.65 4.18
CA LEU A 57 -4.50 4.01 4.37
C LEU A 57 -3.59 2.77 4.30
N PHE A 58 -3.97 1.65 4.88
CA PHE A 58 -3.22 0.38 4.73
C PHE A 58 -3.22 -0.13 3.30
N SER A 59 -4.34 -0.01 2.57
CA SER A 59 -4.36 -0.32 1.14
C SER A 59 -3.36 0.55 0.36
N VAL A 60 -3.36 1.87 0.60
CA VAL A 60 -2.42 2.79 -0.03
C VAL A 60 -0.97 2.39 0.28
N GLU A 61 -0.65 2.13 1.54
CA GLU A 61 0.68 1.72 1.98
C GLU A 61 1.14 0.44 1.27
N CYS A 62 0.31 -0.61 1.28
CA CYS A 62 0.62 -1.89 0.65
C CYS A 62 0.78 -1.74 -0.88
N SER A 63 -0.09 -0.98 -1.54
CA SER A 63 0.04 -0.65 -2.96
C SER A 63 1.39 0.01 -3.27
N LEU A 64 1.78 1.02 -2.49
CA LEU A 64 3.06 1.73 -2.66
C LEU A 64 4.26 0.80 -2.41
N LYS A 65 4.22 -0.05 -1.38
CA LYS A 65 5.29 -1.04 -1.11
C LYS A 65 5.43 -2.04 -2.26
N SER A 66 4.31 -2.53 -2.80
CA SER A 66 4.33 -3.39 -3.98
C SER A 66 4.92 -2.69 -5.21
N LEU A 67 4.60 -1.41 -5.40
CA LEU A 67 5.17 -0.59 -6.46
C LEU A 67 6.68 -0.48 -6.34
N VAL A 68 7.21 -0.11 -5.17
CA VAL A 68 8.68 -0.03 -4.95
C VAL A 68 9.38 -1.32 -5.35
N ILE A 69 8.81 -2.48 -5.00
CA ILE A 69 9.42 -3.77 -5.29
C ILE A 69 9.30 -4.11 -6.78
N SER A 70 8.11 -3.96 -7.36
CA SER A 70 7.85 -4.29 -8.78
C SER A 70 8.56 -3.37 -9.76
N SER A 71 8.80 -2.11 -9.40
CA SER A 71 9.54 -1.15 -10.23
C SER A 71 11.04 -1.16 -10.01
N SER A 72 11.54 -1.95 -9.05
CA SER A 72 12.97 -2.04 -8.76
C SER A 72 13.77 -2.64 -9.92
N THR A 73 15.04 -2.26 -10.03
CA THR A 73 15.93 -2.87 -11.02
C THR A 73 16.31 -4.29 -10.61
N TYR A 74 16.79 -5.08 -11.58
CA TYR A 74 17.27 -6.43 -11.35
C TYR A 74 18.39 -6.50 -10.30
N THR A 75 19.25 -5.47 -10.22
CA THR A 75 20.41 -5.42 -9.33
C THR A 75 20.08 -5.08 -7.87
N GLN A 76 18.90 -4.51 -7.59
CA GLN A 76 18.50 -4.17 -6.22
C GLN A 76 18.03 -5.42 -5.48
N LYS A 77 18.65 -5.75 -4.35
CA LYS A 77 18.24 -6.90 -3.53
C LYS A 77 16.90 -6.69 -2.83
N ALA A 78 16.08 -7.73 -2.76
CA ALA A 78 14.78 -7.77 -2.11
C ALA A 78 14.86 -7.41 -0.61
N GLU A 79 15.90 -7.85 0.11
CA GLU A 79 16.12 -7.52 1.52
C GLU A 79 16.25 -6.00 1.73
N ILE A 80 16.99 -5.33 0.84
CA ILE A 80 17.22 -3.88 0.91
C ILE A 80 15.91 -3.16 0.63
N LEU A 81 15.20 -3.57 -0.43
CA LEU A 81 13.92 -2.98 -0.80
C LEU A 81 12.88 -3.17 0.31
N TYR A 82 12.77 -4.37 0.87
CA TYR A 82 11.87 -4.66 1.97
C TYR A 82 12.22 -3.84 3.22
N THR A 83 13.47 -3.89 3.67
CA THR A 83 13.89 -3.26 4.93
C THR A 83 13.83 -1.73 4.87
N LYS A 84 14.26 -1.11 3.77
CA LYS A 84 14.18 0.36 3.61
C LYS A 84 12.75 0.89 3.56
N ASN A 85 11.80 0.04 3.16
CA ASN A 85 10.40 0.39 2.99
C ASN A 85 9.50 -0.33 4.01
N LYS A 86 10.06 -0.76 5.16
CA LYS A 86 9.25 -1.27 6.29
C LYS A 86 8.38 -0.20 6.94
N SER A 87 8.81 1.06 6.87
CA SER A 87 8.11 2.21 7.44
C SER A 87 6.66 2.32 6.95
N HIS A 88 5.78 2.80 7.82
CA HIS A 88 4.37 3.15 7.53
C HIS A 88 4.21 4.59 7.02
N ASP A 89 5.32 5.28 6.72
CA ASP A 89 5.31 6.64 6.19
C ASP A 89 4.94 6.62 4.69
N VAL A 90 3.65 6.74 4.42
CA VAL A 90 3.09 6.72 3.05
C VAL A 90 3.60 7.87 2.17
N VAL A 91 3.93 9.04 2.74
CA VAL A 91 4.46 10.18 1.97
C VAL A 91 5.89 9.88 1.52
N LYS A 92 6.71 9.32 2.41
CA LYS A 92 8.06 8.86 2.05
C LYS A 92 8.03 7.74 1.02
N LEU A 93 7.15 6.75 1.21
CA LEU A 93 6.94 5.67 0.23
C LEU A 93 6.54 6.23 -1.13
N PHE A 94 5.59 7.17 -1.15
CA PHE A 94 5.14 7.83 -2.37
C PHE A 94 6.30 8.56 -3.08
N LYS A 95 7.09 9.36 -2.36
CA LYS A 95 8.26 10.06 -2.93
C LYS A 95 9.28 9.08 -3.52
N ASN A 96 9.55 7.97 -2.84
CA ASN A 96 10.45 6.92 -3.35
C ASN A 96 9.92 6.32 -4.66
N VAL A 97 8.63 5.98 -4.72
CA VAL A 97 7.99 5.44 -5.91
C VAL A 97 8.01 6.45 -7.06
N GLN A 98 7.69 7.71 -6.78
CA GLN A 98 7.70 8.79 -7.76
C GLN A 98 9.08 8.97 -8.39
N GLN A 99 10.15 8.89 -7.61
CA GLN A 99 11.52 8.95 -8.12
C GLN A 99 11.87 7.73 -9.01
N GLN A 100 11.49 6.51 -8.60
CA GLN A 100 11.78 5.29 -9.37
C GLN A 100 11.01 5.20 -10.69
N LEU A 101 9.81 5.76 -10.72
CA LEU A 101 8.88 5.72 -11.84
C LEU A 101 8.80 7.03 -12.63
N TYR A 102 9.68 7.99 -12.34
CA TYR A 102 9.74 9.26 -13.05
C TYR A 102 9.82 9.02 -14.56
N GLY A 103 8.91 9.65 -15.31
CA GLY A 103 8.80 9.51 -16.77
C GLY A 103 8.22 8.18 -17.28
N LYS A 104 7.92 7.21 -16.40
CA LYS A 104 7.39 5.88 -16.79
C LYS A 104 5.89 5.75 -16.58
N ILE A 105 5.36 6.37 -15.51
CA ILE A 105 3.94 6.28 -15.13
C ILE A 105 3.48 7.66 -14.62
N LYS A 106 2.39 8.20 -15.19
CA LYS A 106 1.72 9.38 -14.64
C LYS A 106 0.94 8.94 -13.39
N PHE A 107 1.52 9.21 -12.22
CA PHE A 107 1.14 8.53 -10.99
C PHE A 107 -0.10 9.13 -10.35
N ILE A 108 0.00 10.38 -9.89
CA ILE A 108 -1.09 11.12 -9.27
C ILE A 108 -1.01 12.61 -9.61
N ASN A 109 -2.12 13.32 -9.51
CA ASN A 109 -2.21 14.77 -9.67
C ASN A 109 -1.95 15.50 -8.34
N LYS A 110 -1.94 16.84 -8.37
CA LYS A 110 -1.66 17.68 -7.20
C LYS A 110 -2.71 17.50 -6.08
N ASN A 111 -3.98 17.30 -6.43
CA ASN A 111 -5.05 17.10 -5.45
C ASN A 111 -4.90 15.75 -4.75
N GLU A 112 -4.58 14.71 -5.50
CA GLU A 112 -4.30 13.37 -4.95
C GLU A 112 -3.06 13.36 -4.04
N LEU A 113 -2.04 14.17 -4.33
CA LEU A 113 -0.90 14.34 -3.43
C LEU A 113 -1.33 14.99 -2.12
N LYS A 114 -2.18 16.03 -2.18
CA LYS A 114 -2.73 16.67 -0.99
C LYS A 114 -3.52 15.67 -0.12
N LEU A 115 -4.32 14.79 -0.73
CA LEU A 115 -5.01 13.71 0.00
C LEU A 115 -4.03 12.82 0.78
N LEU A 116 -2.90 12.43 0.18
CA LEU A 116 -1.87 11.63 0.87
C LEU A 116 -1.21 12.40 2.03
N GLU A 117 -0.92 13.68 1.82
CA GLU A 117 -0.31 14.52 2.85
C GLU A 117 -1.26 14.73 4.03
N ASP A 118 -2.55 14.97 3.77
CA ASP A 118 -3.57 15.11 4.80
C ASP A 118 -3.80 13.77 5.54
N ALA A 119 -3.87 12.64 4.81
CA ALA A 119 -3.92 11.30 5.41
C ALA A 119 -2.72 11.02 6.34
N HIS A 120 -1.53 11.44 5.93
CA HIS A 120 -0.31 11.24 6.72
C HIS A 120 -0.30 12.05 8.01
N LYS A 121 -0.84 13.29 8.00
CA LYS A 121 -0.98 14.11 9.21
C LYS A 121 -1.88 13.43 10.24
N LEU A 122 -2.97 12.81 9.79
CA LEU A 122 -3.89 12.10 10.68
C LEU A 122 -3.28 10.79 11.20
N GLY A 123 -2.65 10.02 10.31
CA GLY A 123 -1.94 8.80 10.63
C GLY A 123 -2.82 7.63 11.08
N VAL A 124 -2.20 6.47 11.33
CA VAL A 124 -2.91 5.21 11.67
C VAL A 124 -3.47 5.17 13.10
N ASN A 125 -3.09 6.12 13.96
CA ASN A 125 -3.46 6.09 15.38
C ASN A 125 -4.96 6.30 15.60
N VAL A 126 -5.64 7.01 14.69
CA VAL A 126 -7.10 7.23 14.75
C VAL A 126 -7.94 5.96 14.64
N ARG A 127 -7.31 4.78 14.46
CA ARG A 127 -7.96 3.49 14.63
C ARG A 127 -8.56 3.28 16.03
N TYR A 128 -8.00 3.93 17.06
CA TYR A 128 -8.50 3.83 18.42
C TYR A 128 -9.42 5.01 18.76
N ASN A 129 -10.54 4.69 19.40
CA ASN A 129 -11.54 5.69 19.76
C ASN A 129 -10.98 6.76 20.72
N ILE A 130 -10.04 6.38 21.58
CA ILE A 130 -9.40 7.31 22.51
C ILE A 130 -8.63 8.41 21.78
N ASP A 131 -7.93 8.07 20.69
CA ASP A 131 -7.17 9.05 19.89
C ASP A 131 -8.12 9.98 19.13
N VAL A 132 -9.21 9.45 18.57
CA VAL A 132 -10.27 10.25 17.93
C VAL A 132 -10.87 11.23 18.93
N ASN A 133 -11.21 10.77 20.14
CA ASN A 133 -11.75 11.62 21.19
C ASN A 133 -10.75 12.70 21.62
N TYR A 134 -9.46 12.35 21.72
CA TYR A 134 -8.41 13.30 22.07
C TYR A 134 -8.31 14.40 21.01
N ILE A 135 -8.21 14.06 19.73
CA ILE A 135 -8.18 15.04 18.63
C ILE A 135 -9.43 15.93 18.65
N SER A 136 -10.61 15.31 18.84
CA SER A 136 -11.87 16.07 18.95
C SER A 136 -11.87 17.00 20.16
N PHE A 137 -11.35 16.59 21.32
CA PHE A 137 -11.32 17.40 22.53
C PHE A 137 -10.53 18.71 22.35
N TYR A 138 -9.40 18.65 21.64
CA TYR A 138 -8.57 19.84 21.38
C TYR A 138 -9.05 20.69 20.20
N SER A 139 -10.06 20.25 19.45
CA SER A 139 -10.65 21.04 18.37
C SER A 139 -11.66 22.03 18.92
N SER A 140 -11.61 23.29 18.47
CA SER A 140 -12.54 24.32 18.92
C SER A 140 -13.97 24.04 18.43
N PHE A 141 -14.97 24.58 19.15
CA PHE A 141 -16.37 24.45 18.76
C PHE A 141 -16.66 25.03 17.36
N ILE A 142 -16.01 26.15 17.03
CA ILE A 142 -16.11 26.78 15.72
C ILE A 142 -15.56 25.85 14.64
N GLU A 143 -14.39 25.26 14.83
CA GLU A 143 -13.79 24.34 13.85
C GLU A 143 -14.66 23.12 13.58
N LYS A 144 -15.30 22.56 14.62
CA LYS A 144 -16.23 21.43 14.47
C LYS A 144 -17.47 21.80 13.66
N ILE A 145 -18.04 22.99 13.90
CA ILE A 145 -19.24 23.44 13.18
C ILE A 145 -18.93 23.68 11.70
N TYR A 146 -17.79 24.31 11.41
CA TYR A 146 -17.40 24.61 10.03
C TYR A 146 -16.70 23.43 9.33
N GLY A 147 -16.51 22.30 10.02
CA GLY A 147 -15.84 21.11 9.48
C GLY A 147 -14.36 21.35 9.14
N THR A 148 -13.73 22.32 9.80
CA THR A 148 -12.33 22.69 9.53
C THR A 148 -11.34 22.02 10.49
N ASP A 149 -11.82 21.29 11.49
CA ASP A 149 -10.94 20.48 12.33
C ASP A 149 -10.31 19.33 11.55
N LEU A 150 -9.21 18.79 12.08
CA LEU A 150 -8.40 17.79 11.39
C LEU A 150 -9.20 16.52 11.07
N LEU A 151 -10.14 16.10 11.94
CA LEU A 151 -10.95 14.91 11.69
C LEU A 151 -11.98 15.20 10.60
N GLU A 152 -12.83 16.21 10.76
CA GLU A 152 -13.89 16.48 9.77
C GLU A 152 -13.32 16.79 8.38
N SER A 153 -12.21 17.53 8.30
CA SER A 153 -11.55 17.87 7.04
C SER A 153 -10.83 16.70 6.35
N THR A 154 -10.49 15.63 7.08
CA THR A 154 -9.69 14.48 6.57
C THR A 154 -10.45 13.16 6.58
N VAL A 155 -11.56 13.04 7.29
CA VAL A 155 -12.42 11.83 7.27
C VAL A 155 -13.89 12.17 7.10
N GLY A 156 -14.19 13.40 6.69
CA GLY A 156 -15.49 13.80 6.17
C GLY A 156 -15.88 12.99 4.93
N GLY A 157 -17.18 12.94 4.63
CA GLY A 157 -17.75 12.03 3.63
C GLY A 157 -17.11 12.14 2.24
N GLU A 158 -17.04 13.35 1.67
CA GLU A 158 -16.48 13.55 0.32
C GLU A 158 -14.98 13.26 0.28
N TRP A 159 -14.22 13.75 1.26
CA TRP A 159 -12.77 13.50 1.33
C TRP A 159 -12.48 12.00 1.41
N LEU A 160 -13.22 11.25 2.22
CA LEU A 160 -13.01 9.82 2.41
C LEU A 160 -13.29 9.04 1.11
N VAL A 161 -14.31 9.46 0.36
CA VAL A 161 -14.64 8.91 -0.97
C VAL A 161 -13.52 9.18 -1.96
N ASP A 162 -12.97 10.40 -1.99
CA ASP A 162 -11.85 10.77 -2.85
C ASP A 162 -10.59 9.98 -2.51
N PHE A 163 -10.28 9.84 -1.22
CA PHE A 163 -9.12 9.07 -0.76
C PHE A 163 -9.27 7.58 -1.06
N TRP A 164 -10.48 7.05 -0.95
CA TRP A 164 -10.79 5.70 -1.39
C TRP A 164 -10.63 5.54 -2.91
N GLY A 165 -11.06 6.52 -3.70
CA GLY A 165 -10.83 6.58 -5.15
C GLY A 165 -9.34 6.54 -5.51
N LEU A 166 -8.54 7.34 -4.80
CA LEU A 166 -7.07 7.34 -4.91
C LEU A 166 -6.47 5.96 -4.58
N SER A 167 -6.94 5.32 -3.50
CA SER A 167 -6.47 3.99 -3.10
C SER A 167 -6.74 2.94 -4.19
N LYS A 168 -7.93 2.91 -4.78
CA LYS A 168 -8.27 2.04 -5.93
C LYS A 168 -7.37 2.30 -7.15
N LYS A 169 -7.09 3.57 -7.43
CA LYS A 169 -6.18 3.97 -8.52
C LYS A 169 -4.76 3.47 -8.27
N LEU A 170 -4.22 3.65 -7.07
CA LEU A 170 -2.89 3.18 -6.69
C LEU A 170 -2.77 1.66 -6.78
N PHE A 171 -3.78 0.93 -6.29
CA PHE A 171 -3.86 -0.52 -6.45
C PHE A 171 -3.79 -0.93 -7.92
N THR A 172 -4.58 -0.28 -8.78
CA THR A 172 -4.59 -0.57 -10.23
C THR A 172 -3.22 -0.34 -10.86
N ILE A 173 -2.52 0.72 -10.46
CA ILE A 173 -1.16 1.02 -10.95
C ILE A 173 -0.17 -0.04 -10.44
N ALA A 174 -0.27 -0.43 -9.17
CA ALA A 174 0.54 -1.47 -8.56
C ALA A 174 0.38 -2.83 -9.24
N ASP A 175 -0.86 -3.25 -9.47
CA ASP A 175 -1.19 -4.50 -10.17
C ASP A 175 -0.63 -4.50 -11.60
N LYS A 176 -0.82 -3.41 -12.35
CA LYS A 176 -0.24 -3.27 -13.71
C LYS A 176 1.29 -3.34 -13.70
N SER A 177 1.94 -2.68 -12.73
CA SER A 177 3.41 -2.73 -12.57
C SER A 177 3.87 -4.15 -12.27
N HIS A 178 3.26 -4.81 -11.30
CA HIS A 178 3.55 -6.20 -10.94
C HIS A 178 3.37 -7.14 -12.13
N LYS A 179 2.23 -7.06 -12.82
CA LYS A 179 1.95 -7.86 -14.02
C LYS A 179 3.02 -7.65 -15.08
N ARG A 180 3.42 -6.42 -15.33
CA ARG A 180 4.43 -6.10 -16.36
C ARG A 180 5.82 -6.62 -16.02
N TYR A 181 6.27 -6.47 -14.78
CA TYR A 181 7.68 -6.68 -14.42
C TYR A 181 7.94 -8.01 -13.72
N LEU A 182 6.98 -8.52 -12.95
CA LEU A 182 7.19 -9.64 -12.04
C LEU A 182 6.35 -10.89 -12.35
N SER A 183 5.19 -10.78 -13.00
CA SER A 183 4.29 -11.94 -13.20
C SER A 183 4.93 -13.13 -13.92
N LYS A 184 5.88 -12.89 -14.81
CA LYS A 184 6.61 -13.96 -15.53
C LYS A 184 7.48 -14.84 -14.62
N TYR A 185 7.73 -14.43 -13.38
CA TYR A 185 8.51 -15.17 -12.39
C TYR A 185 7.63 -15.93 -11.39
N SER A 186 6.31 -16.00 -11.62
CA SER A 186 5.36 -16.76 -10.80
C SER A 186 5.38 -18.26 -11.09
N MET A 187 5.80 -18.67 -12.29
CA MET A 187 5.84 -20.07 -12.68
C MET A 187 7.04 -20.77 -12.04
N LEU A 188 6.75 -21.71 -11.13
CA LEU A 188 7.74 -22.57 -10.49
C LEU A 188 7.51 -24.02 -10.94
N THR A 189 8.60 -24.74 -11.20
CA THR A 189 8.58 -26.15 -11.63
C THR A 189 9.67 -26.91 -10.88
N GLY A 190 9.35 -28.01 -10.20
CA GLY A 190 10.32 -28.94 -9.58
C GLY A 190 11.50 -28.24 -8.90
N VAL A 191 12.69 -28.34 -9.50
CA VAL A 191 13.95 -27.71 -9.03
C VAL A 191 13.85 -26.19 -8.81
N HIS A 192 13.00 -25.46 -9.54
CA HIS A 192 12.78 -24.04 -9.30
C HIS A 192 12.02 -23.77 -7.99
N ILE A 193 11.15 -24.68 -7.54
CA ILE A 193 10.44 -24.57 -6.26
C ILE A 193 11.46 -24.65 -5.13
N GLU A 194 12.34 -25.65 -5.13
CA GLU A 194 13.37 -25.81 -4.11
C GLU A 194 14.30 -24.59 -4.02
N ASN A 195 14.71 -24.05 -5.18
CA ASN A 195 15.52 -22.84 -5.23
C ASN A 195 14.77 -21.59 -4.73
N HIS A 196 13.48 -21.49 -5.04
CA HIS A 196 12.62 -20.41 -4.54
C HIS A 196 12.47 -20.49 -3.02
N ASP A 197 12.16 -21.67 -2.48
CA ASP A 197 12.00 -21.90 -1.04
C ASP A 197 13.30 -21.65 -0.28
N LYS A 198 14.43 -22.09 -0.83
CA LYS A 198 15.75 -21.76 -0.28
C LYS A 198 15.95 -20.25 -0.23
N ARG A 199 15.66 -19.53 -1.32
CA ARG A 199 15.81 -18.07 -1.40
C ARG A 199 14.89 -17.33 -0.43
N ILE A 200 13.65 -17.80 -0.23
CA ILE A 200 12.72 -17.28 0.78
C ILE A 200 13.26 -17.51 2.19
N ASN A 201 13.80 -18.69 2.49
CA ASN A 201 14.40 -18.99 3.79
C ASN A 201 15.61 -18.09 4.07
N GLU A 202 16.50 -17.92 3.09
CA GLU A 202 17.64 -16.99 3.19
C GLU A 202 17.17 -15.55 3.43
N PHE A 203 16.15 -15.11 2.69
CA PHE A 203 15.52 -13.81 2.93
C PHE A 203 15.01 -13.68 4.36
N ALA A 204 14.22 -14.64 4.84
CA ALA A 204 13.63 -14.63 6.18
C ALA A 204 14.69 -14.56 7.29
N ILE A 205 15.81 -15.27 7.14
CA ILE A 205 16.95 -15.21 8.06
C ILE A 205 17.58 -13.80 8.00
N ASN A 206 17.87 -13.31 6.79
CA ASN A 206 18.55 -12.02 6.58
C ASN A 206 17.74 -10.82 7.12
N ILE A 207 16.41 -10.89 7.10
CA ILE A 207 15.54 -9.81 7.61
C ILE A 207 15.06 -10.05 9.05
N GLY A 208 15.53 -11.13 9.70
CA GLY A 208 15.25 -11.46 11.10
C GLY A 208 13.86 -12.04 11.40
N LEU A 209 13.16 -12.57 10.38
CA LEU A 209 11.87 -13.26 10.58
C LEU A 209 12.03 -14.71 11.05
N LYS A 210 13.18 -15.32 10.75
CA LYS A 210 13.53 -16.69 11.14
C LYS A 210 14.90 -16.66 11.82
N LYS A 211 15.00 -17.34 12.97
CA LYS A 211 16.25 -17.54 13.71
C LYS A 211 16.92 -18.83 13.28
#